data_AF-A0A3N2HVG7-F1
#
_entry.id   AF-A0A3N2HVG7-F1
#
_cell.length_a   1.000
_cell.length_b   1.000
_cell.length_c   1.000
_cell.angle_alpha   90.00
_cell.angle_beta   90.00
_cell.angle_gamma   90.00
#
_symmetry.space_group_name_H-M   'P 1'
#
loop_
_entity.id
_entity.type
_entity.pdbx_description
1 polymer ?
#
loop_
_entity_poly.entity_id
_entity_poly.type
_entity_poly.pdbx_seq_one_letter_code
_entity_poly.pdbx_strand_id
1 'polypeptide(L)' 'MSARLTVKEAAALARKHPDTVLKACQVGDLFATQRVKGGSWSIREDSIDHWLDGTPDPAREAVQQFAKTA' A
#
# COMPACT_ATOMS: atom_id res chain seq x y z
N MET A 1 4.02 14.48 6.85
CA MET A 1 4.79 13.60 5.93
C MET A 1 4.52 12.17 6.38
N SER A 2 3.67 11.41 5.67
CA SER A 2 3.36 10.03 6.05
C SER A 2 4.60 9.16 5.81
N ALA A 3 5.02 8.41 6.82
CA ALA A 3 6.19 7.54 6.74
C ALA A 3 6.00 6.48 5.64
N ARG A 4 7.09 6.11 4.97
CA ARG A 4 7.10 4.98 4.02
C ARG A 4 7.54 3.73 4.78
N LEU A 5 6.60 2.81 4.94
CA LEU A 5 6.78 1.57 5.69
C LEU A 5 7.17 0.42 4.75
N THR A 6 8.04 -0.43 5.24
CA THR A 6 8.27 -1.77 4.69
C THR A 6 7.08 -2.69 4.98
N VAL A 7 7.02 -3.85 4.32
CA VAL A 7 6.01 -4.89 4.61
C VAL A 7 6.02 -5.28 6.10
N LYS A 8 7.19 -5.37 6.73
CA LYS A 8 7.31 -5.77 8.13
C LYS A 8 6.72 -4.73 9.09
N GLU A 9 7.01 -3.45 8.84
CA GLU A 9 6.48 -2.34 9.64
C GLU A 9 4.97 -2.19 9.42
N ALA A 10 4.51 -2.28 8.18
CA ALA A 10 3.09 -2.25 7.84
C ALA A 10 2.33 -3.42 8.48
N ALA A 11 2.92 -4.63 8.52
CA ALA A 11 2.33 -5.79 9.18
C ALA A 11 2.22 -5.61 10.70
N ALA A 12 3.24 -5.03 11.33
CA ALA A 12 3.21 -4.69 12.74
C ALA A 12 2.10 -3.66 13.03
N LEU A 13 2.00 -2.60 12.22
CA LEU A 13 0.97 -1.57 12.35
C LEU A 13 -0.44 -2.14 12.17
N ALA A 14 -0.66 -2.92 11.10
CA ALA A 14 -1.95 -3.52 10.77
C ALA A 14 -2.34 -4.70 11.69
N ARG A 15 -1.42 -5.15 12.55
CA ARG A 15 -1.53 -6.40 13.33
C ARG A 15 -1.92 -7.60 12.46
N LYS A 16 -1.26 -7.74 11.31
CA LYS A 16 -1.42 -8.85 10.36
C LYS A 16 -0.10 -9.60 10.16
N HIS A 17 -0.17 -10.81 9.61
CA HIS A 17 1.04 -11.52 9.21
C HIS A 17 1.72 -10.78 8.04
N PRO A 18 3.07 -10.70 7.99
CA PRO A 18 3.79 -10.08 6.86
C PRO A 18 3.38 -10.62 5.50
N ASP A 19 3.11 -11.92 5.38
CA ASP A 19 2.66 -12.54 4.12
C ASP A 19 1.28 -12.06 3.69
N THR A 20 0.39 -11.74 4.63
CA THR A 20 -0.93 -11.16 4.32
C THR A 20 -0.75 -9.78 3.70
N VAL A 21 0.11 -8.95 4.27
CA VAL A 21 0.41 -7.61 3.74
C VAL A 21 1.12 -7.71 2.39
N LEU A 22 2.09 -8.62 2.26
CA LEU A 22 2.79 -8.86 0.99
C LEU A 22 1.83 -9.27 -0.11
N LYS A 23 0.93 -10.24 0.17
CA LYS A 23 -0.08 -10.69 -0.78
C LYS A 23 -1.04 -9.56 -1.15
N ALA A 24 -1.50 -8.78 -0.17
CA ALA A 24 -2.36 -7.62 -0.42
C ALA A 24 -1.69 -6.59 -1.35
N CYS A 25 -0.40 -6.30 -1.17
CA CYS A 25 0.35 -5.45 -2.10
C CYS A 25 0.45 -6.06 -3.50
N GLN A 26 0.75 -7.37 -3.59
CA GLN A 26 0.92 -8.07 -4.87
C GLN A 26 -0.34 -8.12 -5.72
N VAL A 27 -1.51 -8.35 -5.09
CA VAL A 27 -2.80 -8.40 -5.79
C VAL A 27 -3.43 -7.02 -5.98
N GLY A 28 -2.87 -5.99 -5.36
CA GLY A 28 -3.34 -4.60 -5.47
C GLY A 28 -4.46 -4.22 -4.50
N ASP A 29 -4.77 -5.06 -3.50
CA ASP A 29 -5.74 -4.76 -2.45
C ASP A 29 -5.24 -3.62 -1.54
N LEU A 30 -3.98 -3.69 -1.12
CA LEU A 30 -3.29 -2.63 -0.39
C LEU A 30 -2.50 -1.77 -1.37
N PHE A 31 -2.75 -0.46 -1.37
CA PHE A 31 -2.01 0.44 -2.27
C PHE A 31 -0.58 0.64 -1.78
N ALA A 32 0.37 0.20 -2.61
CA ALA A 32 1.79 0.28 -2.32
C ALA A 32 2.58 0.40 -3.62
N THR A 33 3.84 0.83 -3.53
CA THR A 33 4.72 0.92 -4.69
C THR A 33 6.00 0.11 -4.48
N GLN A 34 6.57 -0.38 -5.58
CA GLN A 34 7.91 -0.97 -5.61
C GLN A 34 8.70 -0.34 -6.77
N ARG A 35 10.00 -0.11 -6.58
CA ARG A 35 10.85 0.51 -7.63
C ARG A 35 11.14 -0.45 -8.78
N VAL A 36 11.28 -1.74 -8.47
CA VAL A 36 11.57 -2.82 -9.42
C VAL A 36 10.66 -4.00 -9.13
N LYS A 37 10.38 -4.83 -10.13
CA LYS A 37 9.56 -6.03 -9.95
C LYS A 37 10.23 -6.99 -8.95
N GLY A 38 9.51 -7.35 -7.89
CA GLY A 38 10.04 -8.23 -6.84
C GLY A 38 10.98 -7.52 -5.85
N GLY A 39 11.12 -6.20 -5.93
CA GLY A 39 11.83 -5.41 -4.95
C GLY A 39 11.02 -5.17 -3.68
N SER A 40 11.59 -4.38 -2.76
CA SER A 40 10.89 -3.98 -1.53
C SER A 40 9.68 -3.10 -1.85
N TRP A 41 8.58 -3.37 -1.15
CA TRP A 41 7.40 -2.52 -1.13
C TRP A 41 7.58 -1.32 -0.20
N SER A 42 7.10 -0.17 -0.66
CA SER A 42 6.97 1.07 0.09
C SER A 42 5.48 1.36 0.27
N ILE A 43 5.01 1.28 1.51
CA ILE A 43 3.61 1.39 1.89
C ILE A 43 3.43 2.71 2.64
N ARG A 44 2.34 3.44 2.39
CA ARG A 44 1.99 4.61 3.21
C ARG A 44 1.17 4.14 4.41
N GLU A 45 1.39 4.76 5.55
CA GLU A 45 0.57 4.53 6.75
C GLU A 45 -0.92 4.74 6.47
N ASP A 46 -1.30 5.89 5.90
CA ASP A 46 -2.71 6.19 5.55
C ASP A 46 -3.34 5.14 4.62
N SER A 47 -2.57 4.55 3.70
CA SER A 47 -3.04 3.49 2.81
C SER A 47 -3.39 2.19 3.55
N ILE A 48 -2.75 1.95 4.70
CA ILE A 48 -3.05 0.79 5.57
C ILE A 48 -4.40 1.00 6.24
N ASP A 49 -4.67 2.20 6.75
CA ASP A 49 -5.96 2.52 7.39
C ASP A 49 -7.11 2.34 6.40
N HIS A 50 -6.98 2.90 5.19
CA HIS A 50 -7.99 2.72 4.14
C HIS A 50 -8.23 1.25 3.79
N TRP A 51 -7.15 0.46 3.70
CA TRP A 51 -7.25 -0.98 3.44
C TRP A 51 -7.94 -1.74 4.59
N LEU A 52 -7.64 -1.40 5.84
CA LEU A 52 -8.25 -2.02 7.02
C LEU A 52 -9.74 -1.67 7.16
N ASP A 53 -10.09 -0.43 6.85
CA ASP A 53 -11.46 0.08 6.91
C ASP A 53 -12.30 -0.33 5.68
N GLY A 54 -11.66 -0.87 4.64
CA GLY A 54 -12.32 -1.21 3.38
C GLY A 54 -12.80 0.03 2.61
N THR A 55 -12.14 1.18 2.81
CA THR A 55 -12.48 2.44 2.16
C THR A 55 -11.59 2.71 0.95
N PRO A 56 -12.04 3.55 0.00
CA PRO A 56 -11.19 3.96 -1.12
C PRO A 56 -9.93 4.66 -0.62
N ASP A 57 -8.79 4.34 -1.24
CA ASP A 57 -7.50 4.97 -0.94
C ASP A 57 -7.30 6.22 -1.84
N PRO A 58 -7.25 7.44 -1.27
CA PRO A 58 -7.08 8.67 -2.04
C PRO A 58 -5.77 8.74 -2.83
N ALA A 59 -4.70 8.09 -2.35
CA ALA A 59 -3.43 8.03 -3.06
C ALA A 59 -3.52 7.14 -4.30
N ARG A 60 -4.27 6.04 -4.23
CA ARG A 60 -4.57 5.19 -5.39
C ARG A 60 -5.34 5.98 -6.43
N GLU A 61 -6.39 6.67 -6.00
CA GLU A 61 -7.24 7.48 -6.89
C GLU A 61 -6.44 8.59 -7.57
N ALA A 62 -5.59 9.30 -6.83
CA ALA A 62 -4.73 10.34 -7.41
C ALA A 62 -3.80 9.81 -8.51
N VAL A 63 -3.20 8.63 -8.31
CA VAL A 63 -2.36 7.99 -9.34
C VAL A 63 -3.18 7.57 -10.55
N GLN A 64 -4.36 7.00 -10.34
CA GLN A 64 -5.27 6.63 -11.43
C GLN A 64 -5.74 7.85 -12.21
N GLN A 65 -6.05 8.96 -11.53
CA GLN A 65 -6.45 10.20 -12.16
C GLN A 65 -5.33 10.79 -13.02
N PHE A 66 -4.10 10.82 -12.48
CA PHE A 66 -2.94 11.26 -13.25
C PHE A 66 -2.73 10.41 -14.50
N ALA A 67 -2.86 9.08 -14.38
CA ALA A 67 -2.72 8.16 -15.51
C ALA A 67 -3.82 8.29 -16.58
N LYS A 68 -4.99 8.85 -16.24
CA LYS A 68 -6.06 9.15 -17.21
C LYS A 68 -5.83 10.44 -17.99
N THR A 69 -5.06 11.37 -17.41
CA THR A 69 -4.78 12.68 -17.99
C THR A 69 -3.45 12.76 -18.75
N ALA A 70 -2.61 11.73 -18.63
CA ALA A 70 -1.33 11.56 -19.31
C ALA A 70 -1.49 10.74 -20.58
#